data_AF-A0A4V0I764-F1
#
_entry.id   AF-A0A4V0I764-F1
#
_cell.length_a   1.000
_cell.length_b   1.000
_cell.length_c   1.000
_cell.angle_alpha   90.00
_cell.angle_beta   90.00
_cell.angle_gamma   90.00
#
_symmetry.space_group_name_H-M   'P 1'
#
loop_
_entity.id
_entity.type
_entity.pdbx_description
1 polymer ?
#
loop_
_entity_poly.entity_id
_entity_poly.type
_entity_poly.pdbx_seq_one_letter_code
_entity_poly.pdbx_strand_id
1 'polypeptide(L)' 'MGVDAILKEVEALSDAERAELLSRLTEQYEPVELSDELKAELDRRDAAYEANPNRVYTWDEVVACVKRKKP' A
#
# COMPACT_ATOMS: atom_id res chain seq x y z
N MET A 1 -12.46 -10.56 -19.18
CA MET A 1 -12.31 -9.08 -19.20
C MET A 1 -10.85 -8.74 -18.96
N GLY A 2 -10.33 -7.68 -19.56
CA GLY A 2 -8.97 -7.19 -19.26
C GLY A 2 -8.92 -6.39 -17.96
N VAL A 3 -7.73 -6.17 -17.42
CA VAL A 3 -7.52 -5.39 -16.18
C VAL A 3 -8.11 -3.97 -16.31
N ASP A 4 -7.93 -3.33 -17.46
CA ASP A 4 -8.48 -2.00 -17.72
C ASP A 4 -10.02 -1.94 -17.66
N ALA A 5 -10.69 -3.01 -18.09
CA ALA A 5 -12.15 -3.10 -18.01
C ALA A 5 -12.62 -3.25 -16.57
N ILE A 6 -11.89 -4.03 -15.75
CA ILE A 6 -12.17 -4.17 -14.32
C ILE A 6 -11.96 -2.85 -13.59
N LEU A 7 -10.88 -2.11 -13.90
CA LEU A 7 -10.62 -0.80 -13.28
C LEU A 7 -11.75 0.19 -13.53
N LYS A 8 -12.31 0.20 -14.74
CA LYS A 8 -13.46 1.05 -15.07
C LYS A 8 -14.71 0.71 -14.25
N GLU A 9 -14.94 -0.56 -13.94
CA GLU A 9 -16.03 -1.00 -13.07
C GLU A 9 -15.78 -0.59 -11.61
N VAL A 10 -14.53 -0.71 -11.14
CA VAL A 10 -14.13 -0.23 -9.80
C VAL A 10 -14.30 1.28 -9.66
N GLU A 11 -14.04 2.05 -10.72
CA GLU A 11 -14.26 3.49 -10.75
C GLU A 11 -15.74 3.87 -10.60
N ALA A 12 -16.67 2.99 -10.99
CA ALA A 12 -18.11 3.24 -10.84
C ALA A 12 -18.67 2.91 -9.44
N LEU A 13 -17.89 2.20 -8.60
CA LEU A 13 -18.28 1.85 -7.24
C LEU A 13 -18.28 3.07 -6.31
N SER A 14 -19.16 3.04 -5.32
CA SER A 14 -19.10 3.94 -4.16
C SER A 14 -17.87 3.67 -3.29
N ASP A 15 -17.50 4.62 -2.43
CA ASP A 15 -16.36 4.46 -1.54
C ASP A 15 -16.50 3.25 -0.60
N ALA A 16 -17.72 2.94 -0.15
CA ALA A 16 -18.02 1.78 0.68
C ALA A 16 -17.81 0.46 -0.08
N GLU A 17 -18.30 0.38 -1.32
CA GLU A 17 -18.12 -0.81 -2.17
C GLU A 17 -16.65 -1.01 -2.57
N ARG A 18 -15.89 0.08 -2.79
CA ARG A 18 -14.45 0.00 -3.02
C ARG A 18 -13.70 -0.52 -1.80
N ALA A 19 -14.08 -0.08 -0.59
CA ALA A 19 -13.48 -0.58 0.65
C ALA A 19 -13.80 -2.07 0.86
N GLU A 20 -15.04 -2.50 0.60
CA GLU A 20 -15.44 -3.91 0.66
C GLU A 20 -14.68 -4.77 -0.36
N LEU A 21 -14.53 -4.29 -1.60
CA LEU A 21 -13.76 -4.96 -2.63
C LEU A 21 -12.29 -5.12 -2.21
N LEU A 22 -11.67 -4.07 -1.68
CA LEU A 22 -10.29 -4.12 -1.20
C LEU A 22 -10.13 -5.14 -0.07
N SER A 23 -11.05 -5.17 0.91
CA SER A 23 -11.03 -6.14 2.01
C SER A 23 -11.06 -7.58 1.49
N ARG A 24 -11.99 -7.88 0.59
CA ARG A 24 -12.13 -9.21 -0.01
C ARG A 24 -10.92 -9.62 -0.84
N LEU A 25 -10.32 -8.67 -1.56
CA LEU A 25 -9.09 -8.91 -2.30
C LEU A 25 -7.95 -9.23 -1.33
N THR A 26 -7.78 -8.46 -0.25
CA THR A 26 -6.73 -8.73 0.75
C THR A 26 -6.89 -10.07 1.45
N GLU A 27 -8.12 -10.54 1.67
CA GLU A 27 -8.39 -11.88 2.23
C GLU A 27 -7.99 -13.02 1.28
N GLN A 28 -7.97 -12.76 -0.03
CA GLN A 28 -7.59 -13.76 -1.04
C GLN A 28 -6.07 -13.82 -1.28
N TYR A 29 -5.33 -12.79 -0.91
CA TYR A 29 -3.87 -12.78 -1.05
C TYR A 29 -3.22 -13.40 0.18
N GLU A 30 -2.37 -14.39 -0.05
CA GLU A 30 -1.48 -14.91 0.97
C GLU A 30 -0.51 -13.80 1.39
N PRO A 31 -0.23 -13.62 2.69
CA PRO A 31 0.70 -12.60 3.15
C PRO A 31 2.02 -12.74 2.40
N VAL A 32 2.51 -11.64 1.83
CA VAL A 32 3.83 -11.66 1.19
C VAL A 32 4.85 -11.86 2.30
N GLU A 33 5.56 -12.99 2.26
CA GLU A 33 6.71 -13.20 3.13
C GLU A 33 7.75 -12.10 2.85
N LEU A 34 8.01 -11.31 3.87
CA LEU A 34 9.03 -10.28 3.81
C LEU A 34 10.41 -10.97 3.86
N SER A 35 11.32 -10.53 2.99
CA SER A 35 12.73 -10.93 3.13
C SER A 35 13.30 -10.41 4.46
N ASP A 36 14.38 -11.01 4.93
CA ASP A 36 15.02 -10.60 6.18
C ASP A 36 15.47 -9.13 6.13
N GLU A 37 15.88 -8.65 4.95
CA GLU A 37 16.23 -7.24 4.74
C GLU A 37 15.02 -6.32 4.91
N LEU A 38 13.85 -6.72 4.40
CA LEU A 38 12.62 -5.94 4.55
C LEU A 38 12.11 -5.97 6.00
N LYS A 39 12.21 -7.11 6.68
CA LYS A 39 11.86 -7.22 8.11
C LYS A 39 12.74 -6.28 8.94
N ALA A 40 14.07 -6.33 8.74
CA ALA A 40 15.01 -5.46 9.44
C ALA A 40 14.78 -3.97 9.17
N GLU A 41 14.39 -3.61 7.94
CA GLU A 41 14.06 -2.21 7.61
C GLU A 41 12.77 -1.74 8.28
N LEU A 42 11.75 -2.61 8.41
CA LEU A 42 10.54 -2.29 9.16
C LEU A 42 10.85 -2.08 10.64
N ASP A 43 11.56 -3.02 11.27
CA ASP A 43 11.96 -2.91 12.68
C ASP A 43 12.74 -1.61 12.95
N ARG A 44 13.64 -1.24 12.04
CA ARG A 44 14.39 0.02 12.12
C ARG A 44 13.47 1.24 12.05
N ARG A 45 12.47 1.23 11.17
CA ARG A 45 11.52 2.34 10.99
C ARG A 45 10.56 2.46 12.16
N ASP A 46 10.12 1.35 12.72
CA ASP A 46 9.26 1.32 13.89
C ASP A 46 10.01 1.88 15.12
N ALA A 47 11.24 1.43 15.37
CA ALA A 47 12.07 1.98 16.44
C ALA A 47 12.33 3.50 16.25
N ALA A 48 12.50 3.95 15.01
CA ALA A 48 12.68 5.35 14.67
C ALA A 48 11.42 6.20 14.90
N TYR A 49 10.24 5.63 14.70
CA TYR A 49 8.94 6.24 14.96
C TYR A 49 8.64 6.30 16.46
N GLU A 50 8.88 5.21 17.20
CA GLU A 50 8.71 5.17 18.66
C GLU A 50 9.59 6.21 19.37
N ALA A 51 10.82 6.42 18.88
CA ALA A 51 11.70 7.47 19.39
C ALA A 51 11.29 8.89 18.97
N ASN A 52 10.60 9.04 17.84
CA ASN A 52 10.12 10.32 17.32
C ASN A 52 8.88 10.11 16.42
N PRO A 53 7.66 10.34 16.94
CA PRO A 53 6.43 10.12 16.18
C PRO A 53 6.29 10.97 14.91
N ASN A 54 7.05 12.06 14.78
CA ASN A 54 7.06 12.88 13.56
C ASN A 54 8.00 12.32 12.48
N ARG A 55 8.73 11.22 12.75
CA ARG A 55 9.65 10.59 11.81
C ARG A 55 8.91 9.66 10.84
N VAL A 56 7.94 10.23 10.14
CA VAL A 56 7.10 9.56 9.15
C VAL A 56 7.29 10.23 7.78
N TYR A 57 6.96 9.49 6.72
CA TYR A 57 6.82 10.09 5.40
C TYR A 57 5.39 10.62 5.24
N THR A 58 5.27 11.81 4.67
CA THR A 58 3.99 12.32 4.21
C THR A 58 3.50 11.50 3.02
N TRP A 59 2.18 11.50 2.81
CA TRP A 59 1.59 10.84 1.65
C TRP A 59 2.13 11.40 0.33
N ASP A 60 2.35 12.72 0.27
CA ASP A 60 2.92 13.38 -0.91
C ASP A 60 4.34 12.91 -1.22
N GLU A 61 5.18 12.69 -0.20
CA GLU A 61 6.54 12.14 -0.37
C GLU A 61 6.51 10.70 -0.87
N VAL A 62 5.59 9.88 -0.35
CA VAL A 62 5.39 8.50 -0.80
C VAL A 62 4.94 8.49 -2.27
N VAL A 63 3.94 9.29 -2.62
CA VAL A 63 3.42 9.42 -3.99
C VAL A 63 4.52 9.90 -4.94
N ALA A 64 5.30 10.90 -4.54
CA ALA A 64 6.41 11.43 -5.34
C ALA A 64 7.50 10.37 -5.58
N CYS A 65 7.82 9.56 -4.57
CA CYS A 65 8.78 8.46 -4.68
C CYS A 65 8.30 7.39 -5.69
N VAL A 66 7.04 6.97 -5.59
CA VAL A 66 6.45 5.97 -6.50
C VAL A 66 6.38 6.49 -7.93
N LYS A 67 5.97 7.76 -8.13
CA LYS A 67 5.91 8.38 -9.47
C LYS A 67 7.27 8.50 -10.13
N ARG A 68 8.36 8.75 -9.36
CA ARG A 68 9.73 8.76 -9.88
C ARG A 68 10.24 7.39 -10.31
N LYS A 69 9.70 6.31 -9.74
CA LYS A 69 10.10 4.94 -10.06
C LYS A 69 9.37 4.35 -11.29
N LYS A 70 8.49 5.11 -11.94
CA LYS A 70 7.81 4.65 -13.16
C LYS A 70 8.78 4.80 -14.36
N PRO A 71 9.28 3.71 -14.97
CA PRO A 71 10.03 3.79 -16.22
C PRO A 71 9.15 4.30 -17.37
#